data_AF-A0A1G5H1U1-F1
#
_entry.id   AF-A0A1G5H1U1-F1
#
_cell.length_a   1.000
_cell.length_b   1.000
_cell.length_c   1.000
_cell.angle_alpha   90.00
_cell.angle_beta   90.00
_cell.angle_gamma   90.00
#
_symmetry.space_group_name_H-M   'P 1'
#
loop_
_entity.id
_entity.type
_entity.pdbx_description
1 polymer ?
#
loop_
_entity_poly.entity_id
_entity_poly.type
_entity_poly.pdbx_seq_one_letter_code
_entity_poly.pdbx_strand_id
1 'polypeptide(L)'
;MVTMASTMMTTLISPARVVSRLHARDVQQIIGELVRLASTEVSLDCDAVCRAVLERGDASTFGFGRGIAIPHAATRGIDQPIGAFARLKPAQDFGAADDIPADLVFLLLSPDGDDPTHLRALACVARRLRDREVAARLRSAKDAEAIHVVLTSDAWREPDDEPEPGHSATRLVNDLTNGAMCTSLGALC
;
A
#
# COMPACT_ATOMS: atom_id res chain seq x y z
N MET A 1 -8.85 -7.20 -25.16
CA MET A 1 -9.31 -6.47 -23.96
C MET A 1 -8.55 -7.04 -22.78
N VAL A 2 -7.49 -6.37 -22.33
CA VAL A 2 -6.79 -6.77 -21.10
C VAL A 2 -7.70 -6.34 -19.96
N THR A 3 -8.27 -7.30 -19.24
CA THR A 3 -9.04 -7.04 -18.02
C THR A 3 -8.12 -6.24 -17.08
N MET A 4 -8.55 -5.04 -16.67
CA MET A 4 -7.84 -4.26 -15.65
C MET A 4 -7.92 -5.03 -14.33
N ALA A 5 -6.97 -5.93 -14.09
CA ALA A 5 -6.87 -6.65 -12.83
C ALA A 5 -6.62 -5.63 -11.72
N SER A 6 -7.53 -5.56 -10.76
CA SER A 6 -7.31 -4.76 -9.55
C SER A 6 -6.10 -5.35 -8.81
N THR A 7 -5.08 -4.54 -8.53
CA THR A 7 -3.89 -5.03 -7.82
C THR A 7 -4.23 -5.32 -6.37
N MET A 8 -4.16 -6.59 -5.98
CA MET A 8 -4.47 -7.06 -4.63
C MET A 8 -3.20 -7.57 -3.94
N MET A 9 -3.14 -7.52 -2.62
CA MET A 9 -1.97 -8.04 -1.90
C MET A 9 -1.76 -9.54 -2.15
N THR A 10 -2.85 -10.29 -2.29
CA THR A 10 -2.87 -11.72 -2.64
C THR A 10 -2.21 -12.04 -3.98
N THR A 11 -2.15 -11.09 -4.92
CA THR A 11 -1.48 -11.29 -6.21
C THR A 11 0.00 -10.91 -6.17
N LEU A 12 0.41 -10.09 -5.20
CA LEU A 12 1.79 -9.59 -5.10
C LEU A 12 2.71 -10.56 -4.35
N ILE A 13 2.24 -11.17 -3.28
CA ILE A 13 3.08 -11.96 -2.37
C ILE A 13 2.51 -13.36 -2.15
N SER A 14 3.40 -14.34 -2.00
CA SER A 14 3.06 -15.72 -1.64
C SER A 14 3.67 -16.05 -0.26
N PRO A 15 3.20 -17.11 0.43
CA PRO A 15 3.77 -17.52 1.71
C PRO A 15 5.26 -17.87 1.62
N ALA A 16 5.71 -18.40 0.48
CA ALA A 16 7.10 -18.75 0.24
C ALA A 16 8.03 -17.53 0.19
N ARG A 17 7.48 -16.33 -0.07
CA ARG A 17 8.22 -15.08 -0.20
C ARG A 17 8.17 -14.20 1.05
N VAL A 18 8.01 -14.82 2.21
CA VAL A 18 7.95 -14.17 3.51
C VAL A 18 9.03 -14.71 4.46
N VAL A 19 9.81 -13.82 5.05
CA VAL A 19 10.76 -14.15 6.13
C VAL A 19 10.35 -13.43 7.42
N SER A 20 10.00 -14.21 8.44
CA SER A 20 9.51 -13.68 9.72
C SER A 20 10.58 -13.07 10.61
N ARG A 21 11.86 -13.38 10.33
CA ARG A 21 13.01 -12.81 10.99
C ARG A 21 14.24 -12.90 10.11
N LEU A 22 14.65 -11.77 9.56
CA LEU A 22 15.89 -11.65 8.80
C LEU A 22 16.94 -10.92 9.66
N HIS A 23 18.11 -11.55 9.82
CA HIS A 23 19.29 -10.90 10.40
C HIS A 23 20.21 -10.50 9.26
N ALA A 24 20.43 -9.20 9.11
CA ALA A 24 21.31 -8.64 8.10
C ALA A 24 22.00 -7.40 8.67
N ARG A 25 23.19 -7.11 8.15
CA ARG A 25 24.09 -6.07 8.68
C ARG A 25 23.89 -4.71 8.02
N ASP A 26 23.37 -4.70 6.81
CA ASP A 26 23.20 -3.50 5.99
C ASP A 26 22.07 -3.69 4.97
N VAL A 27 21.68 -2.59 4.32
CA VAL A 27 20.63 -2.55 3.30
C VAL A 27 20.98 -3.46 2.12
N GLN A 28 22.24 -3.52 1.69
CA GLN A 28 22.66 -4.33 0.55
C GLN A 28 22.38 -5.82 0.79
N GLN A 29 22.72 -6.34 1.96
CA GLN A 29 22.42 -7.71 2.34
C GLN A 29 20.91 -7.98 2.39
N ILE A 30 20.11 -7.01 2.88
CA ILE A 30 18.65 -7.15 2.93
C ILE A 30 18.05 -7.23 1.54
N ILE A 31 18.46 -6.35 0.62
CA ILE A 31 18.00 -6.38 -0.77
C ILE A 31 18.39 -7.71 -1.42
N GLY A 32 19.64 -8.17 -1.26
CA GLY A 32 20.10 -9.45 -1.79
C GLY A 32 19.24 -10.64 -1.33
N GLU A 33 18.92 -10.71 -0.03
CA GLU A 33 18.08 -11.78 0.51
C GLU A 33 16.63 -11.70 0.01
N LEU A 34 16.05 -10.50 -0.09
CA LEU A 34 14.69 -10.32 -0.61
C LEU A 34 14.60 -10.64 -2.11
N VAL A 35 15.62 -10.31 -2.89
CA VAL A 35 15.68 -10.66 -4.32
C VAL A 35 15.84 -12.17 -4.51
N ARG A 36 16.72 -12.81 -3.72
CA ARG A 36 16.87 -14.28 -3.72
C ARG A 36 15.57 -14.98 -3.32
N LEU A 37 14.82 -14.37 -2.40
CA LEU A 37 13.51 -14.87 -2.00
C LEU A 37 12.48 -14.68 -3.12
N ALA A 38 12.47 -13.54 -3.80
CA ALA A 38 11.58 -13.30 -4.94
C ALA A 38 11.85 -14.28 -6.10
N SER A 39 13.11 -14.69 -6.31
CA SER A 39 13.51 -15.60 -7.39
C SER A 39 13.18 -17.08 -7.14
N THR A 40 12.57 -17.45 -6.01
CA THR A 40 12.21 -18.86 -5.75
C THR A 40 11.05 -19.35 -6.63
N GLU A 41 10.19 -18.44 -7.09
CA GLU A 41 8.99 -18.77 -7.87
C GLU A 41 9.02 -18.16 -9.27
N VAL A 42 10.00 -17.30 -9.57
CA VAL A 42 10.19 -16.66 -10.88
C VAL A 42 11.67 -16.63 -11.25
N SER A 43 11.97 -16.73 -12.55
CA SER A 43 13.36 -16.63 -13.02
C SER A 43 13.80 -15.15 -13.06
N LEU A 44 14.73 -14.78 -12.19
CA LEU A 44 15.29 -13.43 -12.12
C LEU A 44 16.81 -13.46 -12.26
N ASP A 45 17.37 -12.48 -12.98
CA ASP A 45 18.78 -12.13 -12.83
C ASP A 45 18.94 -11.37 -11.51
N CYS A 46 19.28 -12.10 -10.45
CA CYS A 46 19.32 -11.56 -9.09
C CYS A 46 20.31 -10.39 -8.96
N ASP A 47 21.45 -10.45 -9.65
CA ASP A 47 22.46 -9.41 -9.60
C ASP A 47 21.99 -8.14 -10.30
N ALA A 48 21.35 -8.28 -11.47
CA ALA A 48 20.77 -7.14 -12.18
C ALA A 48 19.62 -6.50 -11.38
N VAL A 49 18.74 -7.31 -10.77
CA VAL A 49 17.64 -6.82 -9.93
C VAL A 49 18.17 -6.10 -8.70
N CYS A 50 19.14 -6.67 -7.98
CA CYS A 50 19.73 -6.03 -6.80
C CYS A 50 20.31 -4.66 -7.16
N ARG A 51 21.06 -4.59 -8.26
CA ARG A 51 21.63 -3.34 -8.75
C ARG A 51 20.55 -2.31 -9.07
N ALA A 52 19.53 -2.69 -9.83
CA ALA A 52 18.43 -1.79 -10.20
C ALA A 52 17.67 -1.24 -8.98
N VAL A 53 17.46 -2.09 -7.95
CA VAL A 53 16.85 -1.65 -6.69
C VAL A 53 17.77 -0.66 -5.97
N LEU A 54 19.05 -1.00 -5.78
CA LEU A 54 20.01 -0.16 -5.04
C LEU A 54 20.28 1.19 -5.73
N GLU A 55 20.42 1.22 -7.05
CA GLU A 55 20.59 2.46 -7.83
C GLU A 55 19.39 3.42 -7.65
N ARG A 56 18.17 2.88 -7.49
CA ARG A 56 16.99 3.68 -7.15
C ARG A 56 17.08 4.29 -5.75
N GLY A 57 17.71 3.58 -4.83
CA GLY A 57 18.02 3.98 -3.45
C GLY A 57 18.98 5.16 -3.35
N ASP A 58 19.99 5.18 -4.23
CA ASP A 58 20.99 6.27 -4.24
C ASP A 58 20.36 7.59 -4.68
N ALA A 59 19.38 7.54 -5.60
CA ALA A 59 18.64 8.71 -6.06
C ALA A 59 17.45 9.09 -5.14
N SER A 60 16.99 8.17 -4.30
CA SER A 60 15.83 8.38 -3.41
C SER A 60 15.81 7.36 -2.28
N THR A 61 15.33 7.73 -1.10
CA THR A 61 15.34 6.80 0.02
C THR A 61 14.27 5.72 -0.13
N PHE A 62 14.55 4.52 0.41
CA PHE A 62 13.56 3.43 0.45
C PHE A 62 12.62 3.55 1.65
N GLY A 63 13.02 4.34 2.64
CA GLY A 63 12.30 4.56 3.88
C GLY A 63 10.97 5.24 3.62
N PHE A 64 9.89 4.55 3.96
CA PHE A 64 8.54 5.10 3.92
C PHE A 64 8.17 5.83 5.23
N GLY A 65 8.95 5.58 6.29
CA GLY A 65 8.71 6.07 7.65
C GLY A 65 8.00 5.05 8.55
N ARG A 66 7.92 5.34 9.84
CA ARG A 66 7.27 4.51 10.88
C ARG A 66 7.83 3.09 10.97
N GLY A 67 9.12 2.94 10.69
CA GLY A 67 9.81 1.66 10.66
C GLY A 67 9.47 0.79 9.45
N ILE A 68 9.05 1.37 8.33
CA ILE A 68 8.72 0.66 7.09
C ILE A 68 9.65 1.12 5.96
N ALA A 69 10.11 0.17 5.15
CA ALA A 69 10.80 0.44 3.88
C ALA A 69 10.14 -0.34 2.74
N ILE A 70 10.06 0.28 1.56
CA ILE A 70 9.52 -0.34 0.35
C ILE A 70 10.53 -0.21 -0.81
N PRO A 71 11.66 -0.94 -0.77
CA PRO A 71 12.56 -1.01 -1.90
C PRO A 71 11.81 -1.52 -3.14
N HIS A 72 12.01 -0.88 -4.28
CA HIS A 72 11.26 -1.24 -5.48
C HIS A 72 12.03 -0.93 -6.76
N ALA A 73 11.77 -1.70 -7.81
CA ALA A 73 12.33 -1.48 -9.13
C ALA A 73 11.42 -2.09 -10.22
N ALA A 74 11.55 -1.56 -11.44
CA ALA A 74 11.16 -2.30 -12.63
C ALA A 74 12.24 -3.34 -12.96
N THR A 75 11.84 -4.52 -13.42
CA THR A 75 12.76 -5.56 -13.88
C THR A 75 12.19 -6.42 -15.02
N ARG A 76 13.11 -7.01 -15.80
CA ARG A 76 12.82 -7.96 -16.87
C ARG A 76 12.55 -9.35 -16.31
N GLY A 77 11.85 -10.16 -17.09
CA GLY A 77 11.64 -11.58 -16.77
C GLY A 77 10.43 -11.85 -15.87
N ILE A 78 9.60 -10.84 -15.60
CA ILE A 78 8.30 -10.98 -14.94
C ILE A 78 7.22 -10.29 -15.76
N ASP A 79 6.03 -10.90 -15.81
CA ASP A 79 4.88 -10.39 -16.58
C ASP A 79 3.87 -9.63 -15.69
N GLN A 80 4.06 -9.69 -14.37
CA GLN A 80 3.20 -9.06 -13.37
C GLN A 80 4.00 -8.66 -12.13
N PRO A 81 3.55 -7.64 -11.37
CA PRO A 81 4.23 -7.25 -10.14
C PRO A 81 4.29 -8.38 -9.11
N ILE A 82 5.43 -8.46 -8.44
CA ILE A 82 5.68 -9.43 -7.39
C ILE A 82 6.37 -8.77 -6.20
N GLY A 83 6.24 -9.38 -5.02
CA GLY A 83 6.89 -8.89 -3.83
C GLY A 83 7.49 -9.99 -2.95
N ALA A 84 8.36 -9.54 -2.06
CA ALA A 84 8.96 -10.33 -1.01
C ALA A 84 8.98 -9.51 0.28
N PHE A 85 8.73 -10.14 1.42
CA PHE A 85 8.64 -9.45 2.70
C PHE A 85 9.62 -10.02 3.72
N ALA A 86 10.26 -9.13 4.47
CA ALA A 86 11.04 -9.51 5.63
C ALA A 86 10.70 -8.61 6.83
N ARG A 87 10.56 -9.25 7.99
CA ARG A 87 10.69 -8.54 9.28
C ARG A 87 12.13 -8.64 9.76
N LEU A 88 12.79 -7.51 9.94
CA LEU A 88 14.19 -7.41 10.30
C LEU A 88 14.38 -7.50 11.81
N LYS A 89 15.53 -8.06 12.20
CA LYS A 89 16.06 -7.93 13.55
C LYS A 89 17.59 -7.98 13.50
N PRO A 90 18.30 -6.88 13.84
CA PRO A 90 17.79 -5.55 14.19
C PRO A 90 17.16 -4.80 13.01
N ALA A 91 16.45 -3.70 13.30
CA ALA A 91 16.00 -2.75 12.30
C ALA A 91 17.21 -2.06 11.61
N GLN A 92 17.05 -1.62 10.37
CA GLN A 92 18.12 -0.98 9.59
C GLN A 92 17.71 0.38 9.06
N ASP A 93 18.67 1.27 8.87
CA ASP A 93 18.41 2.60 8.31
C ASP A 93 18.20 2.50 6.79
N PHE A 94 17.05 2.99 6.32
CA PHE A 94 16.66 3.06 4.91
C PHE A 94 16.49 4.51 4.43
N GLY A 95 16.97 5.49 5.20
CA GLY A 95 16.86 6.92 4.88
C GLY A 95 15.44 7.47 4.99
N ALA A 96 14.62 6.96 5.90
CA ALA A 96 13.28 7.51 6.10
C ALA A 96 13.37 8.96 6.61
N ALA A 97 12.47 9.84 6.16
CA ALA A 97 12.48 11.26 6.55
C ALA A 97 12.19 11.50 8.06
N ASP A 98 11.68 10.49 8.76
CA ASP A 98 11.47 10.53 10.22
C ASP A 98 12.67 9.96 11.01
N ASP A 99 13.76 9.60 10.33
CA ASP A 99 14.97 9.01 10.90
C ASP A 99 14.72 7.72 11.70
N ILE A 100 13.59 7.04 11.47
CA ILE A 100 13.25 5.78 12.13
C ILE A 100 13.75 4.60 11.27
N PRO A 101 14.68 3.77 11.77
CA PRO A 101 15.10 2.54 11.09
C PRO A 101 13.92 1.61 10.82
N ALA A 102 13.90 0.99 9.64
CA ALA A 102 12.85 0.06 9.26
C ALA A 102 13.08 -1.34 9.81
N ASP A 103 12.03 -1.92 10.38
CA ASP A 103 11.96 -3.33 10.76
C ASP A 103 10.99 -4.12 9.88
N LEU A 104 10.12 -3.46 9.12
CA LEU A 104 9.25 -4.09 8.13
C LEU A 104 9.69 -3.67 6.73
N VAL A 105 10.11 -4.63 5.90
CA VAL A 105 10.61 -4.35 4.55
C VAL A 105 9.83 -5.17 3.54
N PHE A 106 9.27 -4.48 2.55
CA PHE A 106 8.57 -5.10 1.42
C PHE A 106 9.28 -4.72 0.13
N LEU A 107 9.98 -5.68 -0.49
CA LEU A 107 10.51 -5.51 -1.84
C LEU A 107 9.35 -5.61 -2.84
N LEU A 108 9.24 -4.67 -3.77
CA LEU A 108 8.29 -4.71 -4.88
C LEU A 108 9.02 -4.65 -6.22
N LEU A 109 8.86 -5.68 -7.04
CA LEU A 109 9.33 -5.73 -8.41
C LEU A 109 8.14 -5.62 -9.36
N SER A 110 8.31 -4.91 -10.47
CA SER A 110 7.28 -4.83 -11.53
C SER A 110 7.91 -5.07 -12.88
N PRO A 111 7.13 -5.52 -13.89
CA PRO A 111 7.63 -5.65 -15.25
C PRO A 111 8.22 -4.34 -15.76
N ASP A 112 9.30 -4.42 -16.53
CA ASP A 112 9.80 -3.29 -17.31
C ASP A 112 8.72 -2.75 -18.25
N GLY A 113 8.52 -1.43 -18.22
CA GLY A 113 7.55 -0.73 -19.08
C GLY A 113 6.95 0.47 -18.36
N ASP A 114 6.56 1.49 -19.14
CA ASP A 114 5.96 2.72 -18.61
C ASP A 114 4.46 2.51 -18.33
N ASP A 115 4.13 1.46 -17.58
CA ASP A 115 2.77 1.03 -17.27
C ASP A 115 2.35 1.52 -15.86
N PRO A 116 1.16 2.14 -15.69
CA PRO A 116 0.58 2.44 -14.37
C PRO A 116 0.53 1.25 -13.40
N THR A 117 0.72 0.02 -13.87
CA THR A 117 0.87 -1.19 -13.06
C THR A 117 1.87 -1.04 -11.91
N HIS A 118 3.06 -0.44 -12.12
CA HIS A 118 4.04 -0.28 -11.04
C HIS A 118 3.51 0.60 -9.91
N LEU A 119 2.96 1.77 -10.25
CA LEU A 119 2.42 2.73 -9.27
C LEU A 119 1.19 2.17 -8.54
N ARG A 120 0.34 1.39 -9.22
CA ARG A 120 -0.81 0.72 -8.59
C ARG A 120 -0.36 -0.30 -7.56
N ALA A 121 0.64 -1.12 -7.88
CA ALA A 121 1.22 -2.08 -6.94
C ALA A 121 1.90 -1.39 -5.76
N LEU A 122 2.69 -0.35 -6.02
CA LEU A 122 3.34 0.43 -4.98
C LEU A 122 2.32 1.08 -4.04
N ALA A 123 1.25 1.67 -4.60
CA ALA A 123 0.18 2.26 -3.82
C ALA A 123 -0.58 1.21 -2.99
N CYS A 124 -0.81 0.00 -3.53
CA CYS A 124 -1.41 -1.11 -2.81
C CYS A 124 -0.57 -1.50 -1.57
N VAL A 125 0.74 -1.71 -1.76
CA VAL A 125 1.67 -2.04 -0.67
C VAL A 125 1.75 -0.92 0.36
N ALA A 126 1.93 0.32 -0.09
CA ALA A 126 2.06 1.48 0.78
C ALA A 126 0.81 1.71 1.63
N ARG A 127 -0.40 1.58 1.06
CA ARG A 127 -1.65 1.67 1.83
C ARG A 127 -1.74 0.56 2.87
N ARG A 128 -1.41 -0.68 2.50
CA ARG A 128 -1.46 -1.81 3.44
C ARG A 128 -0.54 -1.62 4.62
N LEU A 129 0.72 -1.23 4.37
CA LEU A 129 1.72 -1.10 5.43
C LEU A 129 1.57 0.18 6.26
N ARG A 130 0.92 1.23 5.72
CA ARG A 130 0.64 2.47 6.46
C ARG A 130 -0.36 2.27 7.61
N ASP A 131 -1.24 1.28 7.49
CA ASP A 131 -2.18 0.96 8.54
C ASP A 131 -1.43 0.52 9.82
N ARG A 132 -1.75 1.19 10.93
CA ARG A 132 -1.03 0.99 12.20
C ARG A 132 -1.33 -0.37 12.82
N GLU A 133 -2.55 -0.88 12.67
CA GLU A 133 -2.94 -2.18 13.20
C GLU A 133 -2.25 -3.31 12.40
N VAL A 134 -2.22 -3.21 11.07
CA VAL A 134 -1.49 -4.13 10.20
C VAL A 134 -0.02 -4.13 10.56
N ALA A 135 0.63 -2.96 10.65
CA ALA A 135 2.04 -2.88 11.03
C ALA A 135 2.30 -3.49 12.43
N ALA A 136 1.42 -3.25 13.41
CA ALA A 136 1.53 -3.85 14.73
C ALA A 136 1.37 -5.39 14.70
N ARG A 137 0.41 -5.91 13.91
CA ARG A 137 0.19 -7.34 13.72
C ARG A 137 1.36 -8.02 12.99
N LEU A 138 1.96 -7.36 12.00
CA LEU A 138 3.18 -7.83 11.34
C LEU A 138 4.34 -7.96 12.33
N ARG A 139 4.48 -6.99 13.25
CA ARG A 139 5.53 -7.02 14.30
C ARG A 139 5.30 -8.08 15.36
N SER A 140 4.06 -8.46 15.64
CA SER A 140 3.73 -9.49 16.64
C SER A 140 3.53 -10.90 16.07
N ALA A 141 3.37 -11.04 14.75
CA ALA A 141 3.17 -12.32 14.08
C ALA A 141 4.31 -13.31 14.37
N LYS A 142 3.96 -14.57 14.63
CA LYS A 142 4.91 -15.57 15.13
C LYS A 142 5.85 -16.10 14.04
N ASP A 143 5.33 -16.27 12.83
CA ASP A 143 6.02 -16.94 11.72
C ASP A 143 5.63 -16.32 10.36
N ALA A 144 6.19 -16.89 9.30
CA ALA A 144 6.01 -16.38 7.94
C ALA A 144 4.56 -16.55 7.45
N GLU A 145 3.88 -17.62 7.85
CA GLU A 145 2.48 -17.87 7.49
C GLU A 145 1.55 -16.85 8.14
N ALA A 146 1.72 -16.59 9.44
CA ALA A 146 0.96 -15.55 10.14
C ALA A 146 1.19 -14.16 9.54
N ILE A 147 2.41 -13.84 9.14
CA ILE A 147 2.74 -12.59 8.43
C ILE A 147 2.02 -12.53 7.08
N HIS A 148 2.08 -13.60 6.28
CA HIS A 148 1.39 -13.66 5.01
C HIS A 148 -0.10 -13.41 5.17
N VAL A 149 -0.76 -14.09 6.12
CA VAL A 149 -2.18 -13.88 6.43
C VAL A 149 -2.45 -12.42 6.80
N VAL A 150 -1.62 -11.79 7.63
CA VAL A 150 -1.77 -10.38 7.99
C VAL A 150 -1.59 -9.48 6.75
N LEU A 151 -0.65 -9.77 5.86
CA LEU A 151 -0.49 -8.98 4.63
C LEU A 151 -1.73 -9.08 3.74
N THR A 152 -2.26 -10.28 3.54
CA THR A 152 -3.29 -10.56 2.53
C THR A 152 -4.73 -10.52 3.04
N SER A 153 -4.97 -10.38 4.35
CA SER A 153 -6.35 -10.39 4.87
C SER A 153 -7.12 -9.12 4.50
N ASP A 154 -8.32 -9.29 3.94
CA ASP A 154 -9.29 -8.24 3.61
C ASP A 154 -9.94 -7.57 4.84
N ALA A 155 -9.37 -7.73 6.03
CA ALA A 155 -9.86 -7.15 7.29
C ALA A 155 -9.76 -5.60 7.35
N TRP A 156 -9.66 -4.95 6.19
CA TRP A 156 -9.60 -3.51 6.03
C TRP A 156 -10.56 -3.10 4.89
N ARG A 157 -11.72 -2.55 5.26
CA ARG A 157 -12.55 -1.69 4.41
C ARG A 157 -12.09 -0.24 4.63
N GLU A 158 -12.16 0.59 3.60
CA GLU A 158 -11.92 2.02 3.75
C GLU A 158 -12.92 2.59 4.78
N PRO A 159 -12.50 3.46 5.72
CA PRO A 159 -13.40 4.12 6.67
C PRO A 159 -14.47 5.02 6.03
N ASP A 160 -14.42 5.26 4.71
CA ASP A 160 -15.34 6.11 3.96
C ASP A 160 -16.27 5.33 3.00
N ASP A 161 -16.28 3.99 3.07
CA ASP A 161 -17.19 3.12 2.29
C ASP A 161 -18.57 2.95 2.98
N GLU A 162 -19.05 4.00 3.64
CA GLU A 162 -20.47 4.14 3.99
C GLU A 162 -21.23 4.46 2.69
N PRO A 163 -22.35 3.78 2.38
CA PRO A 163 -23.18 4.21 1.26
C PRO A 163 -23.67 5.63 1.56
N GLU A 164 -23.16 6.61 0.83
CA GLU A 164 -23.62 8.00 0.84
C GLU A 164 -25.16 8.02 0.96
N PRO A 165 -25.74 8.52 2.08
CA PRO A 165 -27.17 8.65 2.17
C PRO A 165 -27.62 9.56 1.03
N GLY A 166 -28.45 9.01 0.16
CA GLY A 166 -28.72 9.55 -1.17
C GLY A 166 -28.90 11.06 -1.18
N HIS A 167 -28.14 11.71 -2.06
CA HIS A 167 -28.44 13.06 -2.52
C HIS A 167 -29.75 13.02 -3.35
N SER A 168 -30.87 12.83 -2.65
CA SER A 168 -32.20 13.15 -3.17
C SER A 168 -32.28 14.66 -3.27
N ALA A 169 -32.33 15.16 -4.50
CA ALA A 169 -32.68 16.53 -4.79
C ALA A 169 -34.09 16.82 -4.25
N THR A 170 -34.18 17.35 -3.03
CA THR A 170 -35.37 18.05 -2.55
C THR A 170 -35.05 19.53 -2.43
N ARG A 171 -34.88 20.17 -3.59
CA ARG A 171 -35.46 21.51 -3.78
C ARG A 171 -36.88 21.29 -4.26
N LEU A 172 -37.86 21.51 -3.39
CA LEU A 172 -39.10 22.22 -3.73
C LEU A 172 -39.96 22.38 -2.46
N VAL A 173 -40.26 23.65 -2.21
CA VAL A 173 -41.42 24.23 -1.50
C VAL A 173 -41.58 23.93 -0.01
N ASN A 174 -41.17 24.89 0.81
CA ASN A 174 -41.97 25.33 1.96
C ASN A 174 -41.63 26.79 2.25
N ASP A 175 -42.21 27.67 1.46
CA ASP A 175 -42.47 29.08 1.78
C ASP A 175 -43.67 29.47 0.93
N LEU A 176 -44.87 29.41 1.52
CA LEU A 176 -46.13 30.09 1.16
C LEU A 176 -47.33 29.33 1.77
N THR A 177 -47.47 29.40 3.10
CA THR A 177 -48.77 29.20 3.76
C THR A 177 -48.98 30.27 4.84
N ASN A 178 -49.57 31.39 4.41
CA ASN A 178 -50.55 32.20 5.13
C ASN A 178 -50.87 33.35 4.18
N GLY A 179 -52.06 33.50 3.60
CA GLY A 179 -53.39 33.20 4.10
C GLY A 179 -54.23 34.36 3.55
N ALA A 180 -54.99 34.12 2.49
CA ALA A 180 -55.92 35.12 1.98
C ALA A 180 -57.17 35.11 2.88
N MET A 181 -57.58 36.30 3.35
CA MET A 181 -58.91 36.90 3.11
C MET A 181 -59.31 37.86 4.24
N CYS A 182 -60.14 38.82 3.83
CA CYS A 182 -61.07 39.65 4.63
C CYS A 182 -60.67 41.10 4.98
N THR A 183 -61.09 41.98 4.06
CA THR A 183 -61.98 43.15 4.27
C THR A 183 -61.50 44.43 4.98
N SER A 184 -61.63 45.51 4.19
CA SER A 184 -62.24 46.81 4.51
C SER A 184 -61.45 47.90 5.25
N LEU A 185 -61.34 49.03 4.54
CA LEU A 185 -61.50 50.43 4.96
C LEU A 185 -60.64 50.98 6.12
N GLY A 186 -59.90 52.06 5.79
CA GLY A 186 -60.02 53.29 6.57
C GLY A 186 -58.72 53.93 7.09
N ALA A 187 -58.35 55.04 6.42
CA ALA A 187 -57.91 56.32 6.99
C ALA A 187 -56.60 56.44 7.79
N LEU A 188 -55.71 57.28 7.23
CA LEU A 188 -55.04 58.46 7.84
C LEU A 188 -54.63 58.39 9.32
N CYS A 189 -53.32 58.47 9.57
CA CYS A 189 -52.60 59.59 10.21
C CYS A 189 -51.11 59.25 10.32
#